data_AF-A0A0W8FKZ2-F1
#
_entry.id   AF-A0A0W8FKZ2-F1
#
_cell.length_a   1.000
_cell.length_b   1.000
_cell.length_c   1.000
_cell.angle_alpha   90.00
_cell.angle_beta   90.00
_cell.angle_gamma   90.00
#
_symmetry.space_group_name_H-M   'P 1'
#
loop_
_entity.id
_entity.type
_entity.pdbx_description
1 polymer ?
#
loop_
_entity_poly.entity_id
_entity_poly.type
_entity_poly.pdbx_seq_one_letter_code
_entity_poly.pdbx_strand_id
1 'polypeptide(L)' 'MFVGNVDDIVLDVDGKKIDALAVGNLNPEIGELKGYKGMQIPFRIIKSVGDIVLIRHIAGVFKGSKKE' A
#
# COMPACT_ATOMS: atom_id res chain seq x y z
N MET A 1 6.72 -8.24 4.72
CA MET A 1 5.35 -8.23 5.26
C MET A 1 4.39 -8.12 4.09
N PHE A 2 3.36 -8.96 4.06
CA PHE A 2 2.27 -8.84 3.09
C PHE A 2 1.38 -7.66 3.46
N VAL A 3 1.03 -6.81 2.51
CA VAL A 3 0.27 -5.58 2.76
C VAL A 3 -1.22 -5.74 2.47
N GLY A 4 -1.54 -6.29 1.31
CA GLY A 4 -2.89 -6.42 0.80
C GLY A 4 -2.81 -6.66 -0.70
N ASN A 5 -3.96 -6.50 -1.37
CA ASN A 5 -4.08 -6.70 -2.80
C ASN A 5 -4.31 -5.36 -3.49
N VAL A 6 -3.68 -5.15 -4.64
CA VAL A 6 -3.93 -3.95 -5.46
C VAL A 6 -5.28 -4.14 -6.13
N ASP A 7 -6.24 -3.30 -5.77
CA ASP A 7 -7.59 -3.32 -6.32
C ASP A 7 -7.71 -2.36 -7.51
N ASP A 8 -7.04 -1.20 -7.45
CA ASP A 8 -7.11 -0.16 -8.49
C ASP A 8 -5.91 0.81 -8.43
N ILE A 9 -5.87 1.79 -9.33
CA ILE A 9 -4.88 2.87 -9.38
C ILE A 9 -5.55 4.25 -9.37
N VAL A 10 -4.92 5.20 -8.69
CA VAL A 10 -5.30 6.62 -8.71
C VAL A 10 -4.39 7.33 -9.70
N LEU A 11 -5.00 7.96 -10.70
CA LEU A 11 -4.32 8.66 -11.78
C LEU A 11 -4.48 10.17 -11.65
N ASP A 12 -3.38 10.90 -11.81
CA ASP A 12 -3.40 12.32 -12.13
C ASP A 12 -3.48 12.46 -13.65
N VAL A 13 -4.66 12.86 -14.13
CA VAL A 13 -4.96 12.97 -15.56
C VAL A 13 -4.23 14.17 -16.19
N ASP A 14 -4.12 15.27 -15.46
CA ASP A 14 -3.45 16.49 -15.94
C ASP A 14 -1.94 16.27 -16.02
N GLY A 15 -1.37 15.69 -14.97
CA GLY A 15 0.05 15.37 -14.87
C GLY A 15 0.47 14.09 -15.61
N LYS A 16 -0.48 13.35 -16.20
CA LYS A 16 -0.27 12.06 -16.89
C LYS A 16 0.58 11.09 -16.07
N LYS A 17 0.31 10.98 -14.77
CA LYS A 17 1.10 10.16 -13.84
C LYS A 17 0.24 9.33 -12.91
N ILE A 18 0.81 8.26 -12.40
CA ILE A 18 0.19 7.47 -11.32
C ILE A 18 0.49 8.17 -10.01
N ASP A 19 -0.56 8.50 -9.26
CA ASP A 19 -0.44 9.14 -7.95
C ASP A 19 -0.32 8.08 -6.84
N ALA A 20 -1.20 7.07 -6.85
CA ALA A 20 -1.23 6.03 -5.83
C ALA A 20 -1.81 4.71 -6.34
N LEU A 21 -1.51 3.63 -5.62
CA LEU A 21 -2.20 2.34 -5.74
C LEU A 21 -3.30 2.27 -4.69
N ALA A 22 -4.51 1.88 -5.07
CA ALA A 22 -5.58 1.55 -4.14
C ALA A 22 -5.40 0.08 -3.71
N VAL A 23 -5.15 -0.13 -2.42
CA VAL A 23 -4.90 -1.46 -1.85
C VAL A 23 -6.05 -1.83 -0.92
N GLY A 24 -6.73 -2.93 -1.24
CA GLY A 24 -7.76 -3.53 -0.39
C GLY A 24 -7.34 -4.87 0.16
N ASN A 25 -8.30 -5.55 0.81
CA ASN A 25 -8.08 -6.81 1.52
C ASN A 25 -6.78 -6.80 2.33
N LEU A 26 -6.68 -5.77 3.17
CA LEU A 26 -5.46 -5.47 3.91
C LEU A 26 -5.13 -6.59 4.88
N ASN A 27 -3.83 -6.84 5.05
CA ASN A 27 -3.36 -7.76 6.05
C ASN A 27 -3.79 -7.26 7.45
N PRO A 28 -4.51 -8.07 8.26
CA PRO A 28 -4.91 -7.70 9.61
C PRO A 28 -3.74 -7.25 10.50
N GLU A 29 -2.53 -7.75 10.23
CA GLU A 29 -1.31 -7.40 10.97
C GLU A 29 -0.83 -5.96 10.75
N ILE A 30 -1.30 -5.26 9.72
CA ILE A 30 -0.90 -3.87 9.42
C ILE A 30 -1.59 -2.84 10.32
N GLY A 31 -2.57 -3.30 11.10
CA GLY A 31 -3.29 -2.52 12.09
C GLY A 31 -4.67 -2.10 11.60
N GLU A 32 -5.57 -1.88 12.56
CA GLU A 32 -6.92 -1.41 12.29
C GLU A 32 -6.88 0.01 11.68
N LEU A 33 -7.00 0.10 10.36
CA LEU A 33 -7.43 1.34 9.73
C LEU A 33 -8.86 1.60 10.16
N LYS A 34 -9.04 2.45 11.17
CA LYS A 34 -10.29 2.98 11.77
C LYS A 34 -11.55 2.90 10.87
N GLY A 35 -12.09 1.70 10.62
CA GLY A 35 -13.25 1.47 9.75
C GLY A 35 -13.02 1.55 8.23
N TYR A 36 -11.80 1.69 7.72
CA TYR A 36 -11.53 1.76 6.28
C TYR A 36 -11.15 0.38 5.70
N LYS A 37 -11.79 0.01 4.58
CA LYS A 37 -11.59 -1.30 3.91
C LYS A 37 -10.29 -1.40 3.09
N GLY A 38 -9.57 -0.28 2.93
CA GLY A 38 -8.39 -0.19 2.08
C GLY A 38 -7.56 1.05 2.36
N MET A 39 -6.40 1.14 1.71
CA MET A 39 -5.42 2.21 1.83
C MET A 39 -4.92 2.63 0.45
N GLN A 40 -4.66 3.92 0.26
CA GLN A 40 -3.91 4.40 -0.89
C GLN A 40 -2.41 4.44 -0.59
N ILE A 41 -1.62 3.83 -1.45
CA ILE A 41 -0.16 3.76 -1.35
C ILE A 41 0.45 4.66 -2.42
N PRO A 42 1.10 5.77 -2.04
CA PRO A 42 1.68 6.69 -3.02
C PRO A 42 2.67 6.01 -3.96
N PHE A 43 2.55 6.25 -5.26
CA PHE A 43 3.39 5.58 -6.25
C PHE A 43 4.89 5.87 -6.04
N ARG A 44 5.20 7.03 -5.46
CA ARG A 44 6.58 7.46 -5.12
C ARG A 44 7.34 6.50 -4.21
N ILE A 45 6.64 5.75 -3.36
CA ILE A 45 7.27 4.83 -2.41
C ILE A 45 7.33 3.39 -2.93
N ILE A 46 6.82 3.15 -4.14
CA ILE A 46 6.95 1.87 -4.83
C ILE A 46 8.42 1.69 -5.28
N LYS A 47 8.93 0.48 -5.05
CA LYS A 47 10.31 0.09 -5.39
C LYS A 47 10.37 -0.67 -6.70
N SER A 48 9.42 -1.58 -6.92
CA SER A 48 9.31 -2.35 -8.15
C SER A 48 7.89 -2.86 -8.35
N VAL A 49 7.55 -3.09 -9.62
CA VAL A 49 6.28 -3.68 -10.05
C VAL A 49 6.61 -4.90 -10.92
N GLY A 50 5.93 -6.01 -10.66
CA GLY A 50 6.03 -7.28 -11.38
C GLY A 50 4.86 -8.16 -10.97
N ASP A 51 5.09 -9.46 -10.78
CA ASP A 51 4.08 -10.38 -10.20
C ASP A 51 3.61 -9.92 -8.81
N ILE A 52 4.49 -9.19 -8.09
CA ILE A 52 4.21 -8.52 -6.83
C ILE A 52 4.67 -7.07 -6.89
N VAL A 53 4.04 -6.22 -6.07
CA VAL A 53 4.45 -4.83 -5.89
C VAL A 53 5.29 -4.72 -4.61
N LEU A 54 6.55 -4.30 -4.76
CA LEU A 54 7.42 -4.04 -3.61
C LEU A 54 7.31 -2.57 -3.22
N ILE A 55 7.07 -2.34 -1.92
CA ILE A 55 6.90 -1.00 -1.35
C ILE A 55 8.08 -0.74 -0.41
N ARG A 56 8.61 0.49 -0.45
CA ARG A 56 9.63 0.92 0.50
C ARG A 56 9.07 0.87 1.91
N HIS A 57 9.81 0.22 2.81
CA HIS A 57 9.48 0.23 4.23
C HIS A 57 9.67 1.64 4.81
N ILE A 58 8.61 2.18 5.40
CA ILE A 58 8.62 3.47 6.11
C ILE A 58 8.35 3.17 7.59
N ALA A 59 9.31 3.53 8.44
CA ALA A 59 9.19 3.32 9.87
C ALA A 59 7.91 4.00 10.40
N GLY A 60 7.12 3.25 11.18
CA GLY A 60 5.88 3.75 11.78
C GLY A 60 4.62 3.62 10.92
N VAL A 61 4.74 3.36 9.62
CA VAL A 61 3.58 3.16 8.72
C VAL A 61 3.07 1.72 8.78
N PHE A 62 4.00 0.76 8.80
CA PHE A 62 3.70 -0.66 8.92
C PHE A 62 4.25 -1.12 10.26
N LYS A 63 3.38 -1.29 11.26
CA LYS A 63 3.80 -1.92 12.51
C LYS A 63 3.92 -3.42 12.22
N GLY A 64 5.16 -3.86 12.01
CA GLY A 64 5.45 -5.29 12.03
C GLY A 64 4.98 -5.88 13.35
N SER A 65 4.24 -6.98 13.29
CA SER A 65 4.11 -7.90 14.40
C SER A 65 5.53 -8.19 14.92
N LYS A 66 5.88 -7.69 16.10
CA LYS A 66 7.05 -8.18 16.84
C LYS A 66 6.76 -9.66 17.05
N LYS A 67 7.46 -10.54 16.33
CA LYS A 67 7.59 -11.94 16.74
C LYS A 67 8.41 -11.94 18.03
N GLU A 68 7.71 -12.12 19.15
CA GLU A 68 8.29 -12.75 20.35
C GLU A 68 8.40 -14.26 20.13
#